data_AF-A0A1H4NIB7-F1
#
_entry.id   AF-A0A1H4NIB7-F1
#
_cell.length_a   1.000
_cell.length_b   1.000
_cell.length_c   1.000
_cell.angle_alpha   90.00
_cell.angle_beta   90.00
_cell.angle_gamma   90.00
#
_symmetry.space_group_name_H-M   'P 1'
#
loop_
_entity.id
_entity.type
_entity.pdbx_description
1 polymer ?
#
loop_
_entity_poly.entity_id
_entity_poly.type
_entity_poly.pdbx_seq_one_letter_code
_entity_poly.pdbx_strand_id
1 'polypeptide(L)'
;MSETRDEATGQFAPSTDGLFGQEAALVEAGYVPMPDPEKQKQDDIGLDVNGGAEVLTAIREDEAPIEEVVFHDANGERLNSDINEGPVEAVTAEQAAAALTAYREANNDSAAKSISESFADEIDALRGDAIKDGLDPKAAGIDKVSPTAEVPAEAKGDEGAAQPEPGMEGLDPEVQKALKIPAVKEALEREFAQADQVKTQFSQTLNAAQRLAQATLLELAPGLAHLQPHEIEPALQQLAQTDPGRAQAIVSTLDRAQRIEFAQQQQSAAQQQARQQQFEAQRQQFSRQADEALGPMSRAEKMQMADDLVDYVGKYGVSREQLVQEVNTNLALNHPAFQKMAADAVRYQRMLNAPKAVVKHDLPPVQRPGTAQRSSRSEVSADALERRFSSATGDNQIRLAAALTEARRSARNG
;
A
#
# COMPACT_ATOMS: atom_id res chain seq x y z
N MET A 1 -4.32 -47.86 30.37
CA MET A 1 -4.30 -46.43 30.06
C MET A 1 -3.89 -45.72 31.33
N SER A 2 -2.62 -45.34 31.42
CA SER A 2 -2.05 -44.62 32.55
C SER A 2 -2.07 -43.14 32.21
N GLU A 3 -2.96 -42.38 32.84
CA GLU A 3 -2.98 -40.92 32.73
C GLU A 3 -1.73 -40.38 33.44
N THR A 4 -0.82 -39.79 32.67
CA THR A 4 0.41 -39.15 33.15
C THR A 4 0.08 -37.82 33.82
N ARG A 5 -0.27 -37.89 35.10
CA ARG A 5 -0.33 -36.74 35.99
C ARG A 5 1.07 -36.48 36.54
N ASP A 6 1.58 -35.27 36.37
CA ASP A 6 2.85 -34.87 36.99
C ASP A 6 2.65 -34.76 38.50
N GLU A 7 3.31 -35.64 39.27
CA GLU A 7 3.17 -35.72 40.73
C GLU A 7 3.75 -34.49 41.45
N ALA A 8 4.63 -33.73 40.80
CA ALA A 8 5.26 -32.55 41.41
C ALA A 8 4.36 -31.29 41.35
N THR A 9 3.63 -31.12 40.25
CA THR A 9 2.81 -29.91 39.99
C THR A 9 1.31 -30.18 40.10
N GLY A 10 0.89 -31.44 40.08
CA GLY A 10 -0.51 -31.86 40.16
C GLY A 10 -1.33 -31.54 38.91
N GLN A 11 -0.72 -30.94 37.89
CA GLN A 11 -1.31 -30.59 36.61
C GLN A 11 -1.22 -31.77 35.64
N PHE A 12 -2.19 -31.86 34.73
CA PHE A 12 -2.14 -32.83 33.64
C PHE A 12 -1.17 -32.29 32.60
N ALA A 13 -0.10 -33.02 32.29
CA ALA A 13 0.75 -32.69 31.16
C ALA A 13 -0.10 -32.81 29.87
N PRO A 14 -0.08 -31.81 28.97
CA PRO A 14 -0.82 -31.89 27.72
C PRO A 14 -0.38 -33.15 26.96
N SER A 15 -1.33 -33.94 26.46
CA SER A 15 -0.96 -35.19 25.78
C SER A 15 -0.16 -34.87 24.52
N THR A 16 1.07 -35.37 24.45
CA THR A 16 1.91 -35.25 23.25
C THR A 16 1.49 -36.21 22.13
N ASP A 17 0.53 -37.10 22.41
CA ASP A 17 -0.05 -38.04 21.45
C ASP A 17 -0.84 -37.27 20.35
N GLY A 18 -0.18 -37.03 19.21
CA GLY A 18 -0.76 -36.41 18.02
C GLY A 18 -0.01 -35.18 17.49
N LEU A 19 0.96 -34.66 18.24
CA LEU A 19 1.84 -33.56 17.79
C LEU A 19 2.99 -34.14 16.96
N PHE A 20 3.17 -33.65 15.73
CA PHE A 20 4.26 -34.06 14.84
C PHE A 20 4.97 -32.83 14.28
N GLY A 21 6.28 -32.93 14.00
CA GLY A 21 7.05 -31.85 13.38
C GLY A 21 7.53 -30.77 14.37
N GLN A 22 7.52 -29.50 13.96
CA GLN A 22 8.04 -28.39 14.77
C GLN A 22 7.31 -28.22 16.10
N GLU A 23 5.99 -28.43 16.14
CA GLU A 23 5.20 -28.32 17.38
C GLU A 23 5.62 -29.35 18.43
N ALA A 24 6.00 -30.57 18.02
CA ALA A 24 6.52 -31.59 18.93
C ALA A 24 7.91 -31.21 19.48
N ALA A 25 8.79 -30.67 18.63
CA ALA A 25 10.12 -30.22 19.03
C ALA A 25 10.07 -29.03 20.01
N LEU A 26 9.10 -28.13 19.83
CA LEU A 26 8.88 -26.98 20.73
C LEU A 26 8.36 -27.43 22.10
N VAL A 27 7.38 -28.35 22.12
CA VAL A 27 6.85 -28.91 23.38
C VAL A 27 7.90 -29.75 24.11
N GLU A 28 8.73 -30.52 23.39
CA GLU A 28 9.85 -31.27 23.98
C GLU A 28 10.92 -30.33 24.59
N ALA A 29 11.12 -29.15 24.00
CA ALA A 29 12.01 -28.12 24.50
C ALA A 29 11.37 -27.21 25.59
N GLY A 30 10.14 -27.50 26.02
CA GLY A 30 9.45 -26.79 27.09
C GLY A 30 8.74 -25.49 26.68
N TYR A 31 8.62 -25.23 25.37
CA TYR A 31 7.89 -24.08 24.84
C TYR A 31 6.41 -24.42 24.65
N VAL A 32 5.55 -23.45 24.93
CA VAL A 32 4.11 -23.55 24.65
C VAL A 32 3.84 -22.78 23.36
N PRO A 33 3.28 -23.40 22.31
CA PRO A 33 2.96 -22.68 21.08
C PRO A 33 1.87 -21.63 21.35
N MET A 34 2.11 -20.39 20.91
CA MET A 34 1.13 -19.32 21.05
C MET A 34 -0.12 -19.67 20.22
N PRO A 35 -1.33 -19.67 20.82
CA PRO A 35 -2.55 -19.97 20.08
C PRO A 35 -2.77 -18.92 18.99
N ASP A 36 -2.86 -19.38 17.74
CA ASP A 36 -3.08 -18.52 16.60
C ASP A 36 -4.51 -17.93 16.67
N PRO A 37 -4.66 -16.60 16.78
CA PRO A 37 -5.97 -15.96 16.92
C PRO A 37 -6.86 -16.17 15.68
N GLU A 38 -6.29 -16.51 14.52
CA GLU A 38 -7.06 -16.79 13.29
C GLU A 38 -7.56 -18.23 13.22
N LYS A 39 -6.77 -19.22 13.68
CA LYS A 39 -7.20 -20.64 13.71
C LYS A 39 -8.36 -20.89 14.68
N GLN A 40 -8.44 -20.16 15.79
CA GLN A 40 -9.57 -20.28 16.72
C GLN A 40 -10.94 -19.96 16.08
N LYS A 41 -10.98 -19.29 14.92
CA LYS A 41 -12.22 -19.03 14.17
C LYS A 41 -12.56 -20.10 13.13
N GLN A 42 -11.63 -21.00 12.78
CA GLN A 42 -11.83 -22.04 11.76
C GLN A 42 -12.25 -23.40 12.32
N ASP A 43 -12.00 -23.69 13.59
CA ASP A 43 -12.24 -25.01 14.19
C ASP A 43 -13.73 -25.38 14.40
N ASP A 44 -14.67 -24.50 14.03
CA ASP A 44 -16.12 -24.79 14.03
C ASP A 44 -16.64 -25.37 12.70
N ILE A 45 -15.77 -25.67 11.73
CA ILE A 45 -16.18 -26.27 10.44
C ILE A 45 -15.48 -27.61 10.26
N GLY A 46 -16.17 -28.70 10.63
CA GLY A 46 -15.67 -30.06 10.46
C GLY A 46 -15.37 -30.39 9.00
N LEU A 47 -14.09 -30.62 8.68
CA LEU A 47 -13.65 -31.22 7.41
C LEU A 47 -12.65 -32.38 7.64
N ASP A 48 -12.79 -33.37 6.76
CA ASP A 48 -12.25 -34.73 6.81
C ASP A 48 -10.72 -34.82 6.64
N VAL A 49 -10.12 -35.77 7.36
CA VAL A 49 -8.70 -35.92 7.73
C VAL A 49 -7.84 -36.49 6.58
N ASN A 50 -8.44 -36.86 5.44
CA ASN A 50 -7.75 -37.63 4.40
C ASN A 50 -7.10 -36.80 3.26
N GLY A 51 -7.11 -35.46 3.31
CA GLY A 51 -6.58 -34.61 2.23
C GLY A 51 -5.22 -33.93 2.47
N GLY A 52 -4.72 -33.88 3.72
CA GLY A 52 -3.62 -32.97 4.09
C GLY A 52 -2.19 -33.50 3.94
N ALA A 53 -2.01 -34.82 3.87
CA ALA A 53 -0.67 -35.43 3.99
C ALA A 53 0.20 -35.32 2.72
N GLU A 54 -0.38 -35.17 1.52
CA GLU A 54 0.38 -35.08 0.26
C GLU A 54 0.87 -33.66 -0.07
N VAL A 55 0.30 -32.62 0.55
CA VAL A 55 0.70 -31.22 0.30
C VAL A 55 1.89 -30.81 1.15
N LEU A 56 2.03 -31.38 2.36
CA LEU A 56 3.07 -31.02 3.33
C LEU A 56 4.47 -31.55 3.00
N THR A 57 4.59 -32.58 2.15
CA THR A 57 5.89 -33.11 1.72
C THR A 57 6.54 -32.33 0.59
N ALA A 58 5.79 -31.46 -0.12
CA ALA A 58 6.31 -30.70 -1.26
C ALA A 58 6.94 -29.33 -0.90
N ILE A 59 6.79 -28.87 0.35
CA ILE A 59 7.21 -27.51 0.80
C ILE A 59 8.54 -27.56 1.59
N ARG A 60 9.19 -28.73 1.70
CA ARG A 60 10.18 -29.02 2.76
C ARG A 60 11.67 -28.78 2.40
N GLU A 61 11.98 -27.80 1.57
CA GLU A 61 13.38 -27.41 1.30
C GLU A 61 13.52 -25.88 1.30
N ASP A 62 13.61 -25.30 2.51
CA ASP A 62 14.38 -24.09 2.88
C ASP A 62 13.87 -23.55 4.23
N GLU A 63 14.28 -24.17 5.34
CA GLU A 63 13.98 -23.68 6.69
C GLU A 63 15.04 -22.65 7.13
N ALA A 64 14.60 -21.41 7.37
CA ALA A 64 15.40 -20.34 7.95
C ALA A 64 15.63 -20.58 9.46
N PRO A 65 16.74 -20.08 10.04
CA PRO A 65 17.01 -20.22 11.47
C PRO A 65 15.99 -19.49 12.34
N ILE A 66 15.74 -20.06 13.52
CA ILE A 66 14.91 -19.49 14.58
C ILE A 66 15.56 -18.17 15.05
N GLU A 67 14.88 -17.04 14.89
CA GLU A 67 15.30 -15.74 15.42
C GLU A 67 14.56 -15.43 16.73
N GLU A 68 15.32 -15.07 17.76
CA GLU A 68 14.81 -14.69 19.08
C GLU A 68 14.26 -13.26 19.06
N VAL A 69 12.97 -13.08 19.35
CA VAL A 69 12.33 -11.76 19.43
C VAL A 69 12.19 -11.35 20.90
N VAL A 70 12.80 -10.22 21.28
CA VAL A 70 12.77 -9.68 22.64
C VAL A 70 11.88 -8.45 22.70
N PHE A 71 10.90 -8.45 23.60
CA PHE A 71 10.01 -7.31 23.83
C PHE A 71 10.58 -6.36 24.90
N HIS A 72 10.49 -5.05 24.63
CA HIS A 72 10.88 -3.99 25.55
C HIS A 72 9.65 -3.15 25.94
N ASP A 73 9.58 -2.73 27.20
CA ASP A 73 8.55 -1.84 27.73
C ASP A 73 8.75 -0.39 27.26
N ALA A 74 7.85 0.51 27.66
CA ALA A 74 7.90 1.93 27.33
C ALA A 74 9.14 2.67 27.89
N ASN A 75 9.86 2.06 28.84
CA ASN A 75 11.09 2.60 29.44
C ASN A 75 12.36 1.99 28.81
N GLY A 76 12.22 1.06 27.86
CA GLY A 76 13.33 0.33 27.23
C GLY A 76 13.81 -0.88 28.02
N GLU A 77 13.16 -1.22 29.14
CA GLU A 77 13.46 -2.41 29.92
C GLU A 77 12.85 -3.64 29.26
N ARG A 78 13.54 -4.79 29.32
CA ARG A 78 13.01 -6.03 28.75
C ARG A 78 11.79 -6.46 29.56
N LEU A 79 10.68 -6.74 28.87
CA LEU A 79 9.41 -7.16 29.47
C LEU A 79 9.51 -8.50 30.23
N ASN A 80 10.58 -9.27 29.99
CA ASN A 80 11.01 -10.40 30.83
C ASN A 80 12.45 -10.15 31.29
N SER A 81 12.63 -9.67 32.53
CA SER A 81 13.96 -9.46 33.13
C SER A 81 14.62 -10.78 33.57
N ASP A 82 13.84 -11.85 33.77
CA ASP A 82 14.34 -13.20 34.02
C ASP A 82 13.78 -14.14 32.95
N ILE A 83 14.68 -14.73 32.15
CA ILE A 83 14.35 -15.62 31.01
C ILE A 83 13.57 -16.87 31.46
N ASN A 84 13.60 -17.18 32.76
CA ASN A 84 12.96 -18.36 33.34
C ASN A 84 11.66 -18.08 34.10
N GLU A 85 11.24 -16.81 34.24
CA GLU A 85 9.99 -16.46 34.93
C GLU A 85 8.89 -16.12 33.91
N GLY A 86 8.27 -17.17 33.35
CA GLY A 86 7.09 -17.05 32.50
C GLY A 86 7.02 -18.17 31.45
N PRO A 87 5.83 -18.45 30.89
CA PRO A 87 5.72 -19.37 29.76
C PRO A 87 6.48 -18.76 28.57
N VAL A 88 7.48 -19.47 28.07
CA VAL A 88 8.20 -19.05 26.85
C VAL A 88 7.35 -19.50 25.66
N GLU A 89 6.70 -18.53 25.02
CA GLU A 89 5.84 -18.77 23.88
C GLU A 89 6.66 -18.70 22.58
N ALA A 90 6.58 -19.77 21.79
CA ALA A 90 7.17 -19.78 20.45
C ALA A 90 6.20 -19.10 19.48
N VAL A 91 6.73 -18.15 18.70
CA VAL A 91 5.98 -17.32 17.75
C VAL A 91 6.46 -17.65 16.34
N THR A 92 5.54 -17.79 15.38
CA THR A 92 5.93 -17.96 13.97
C THR A 92 6.47 -16.64 13.39
N ALA A 93 7.25 -16.71 12.31
CA ALA A 93 7.76 -15.49 11.66
C ALA A 93 6.63 -14.53 11.22
N GLU A 94 5.50 -15.07 10.77
CA GLU A 94 4.30 -14.28 10.40
C GLU A 94 3.66 -13.62 11.62
N GLN A 95 3.50 -14.35 12.73
CA GLN A 95 2.98 -13.80 13.98
C GLN A 95 3.91 -12.74 14.56
N ALA A 96 5.24 -12.92 14.46
CA ALA A 96 6.23 -11.94 14.88
C ALA A 96 6.14 -10.65 14.04
N ALA A 97 5.97 -10.77 12.72
CA ALA A 97 5.78 -9.62 11.83
C ALA A 97 4.46 -8.87 12.11
N ALA A 98 3.37 -9.60 12.38
CA ALA A 98 2.09 -9.02 12.77
C ALA A 98 2.19 -8.29 14.12
N ALA A 99 2.81 -8.92 15.13
CA ALA A 99 3.05 -8.32 16.44
C ALA A 99 3.92 -7.05 16.36
N LEU A 100 4.98 -7.07 15.54
CA LEU A 100 5.83 -5.89 15.30
C LEU A 100 5.05 -4.76 14.63
N THR A 101 4.17 -5.07 13.69
CA THR A 101 3.33 -4.09 13.00
C THR A 101 2.33 -3.46 13.97
N ALA A 102 1.60 -4.28 14.74
CA ALA A 102 0.67 -3.81 15.76
C ALA A 102 1.36 -2.96 16.83
N TYR A 103 2.57 -3.34 17.26
CA TYR A 103 3.37 -2.56 18.20
C TYR A 103 3.75 -1.18 17.62
N ARG A 104 4.17 -1.12 16.36
CA ARG A 104 4.50 0.15 15.69
C ARG A 104 3.28 1.06 15.55
N GLU A 105 2.13 0.51 15.19
CA GLU A 105 0.87 1.25 15.11
C GLU A 105 0.45 1.80 16.47
N ALA A 106 0.46 0.96 17.52
CA ALA A 106 0.12 1.37 18.88
C ALA A 106 1.07 2.46 19.43
N ASN A 107 2.38 2.35 19.14
CA ASN A 107 3.37 3.37 19.52
C ASN A 107 3.16 4.67 18.76
N ASN A 108 2.86 4.62 17.47
CA ASN A 108 2.58 5.83 16.67
C ASN A 108 1.32 6.54 17.17
N ASP A 109 0.26 5.80 17.48
CA ASP A 109 -0.98 6.35 18.03
C ASP A 109 -0.76 6.94 19.42
N SER A 110 0.00 6.28 20.27
CA SER A 110 0.33 6.76 21.62
C SER A 110 1.23 8.00 21.60
N ALA A 111 2.21 8.04 20.70
CA ALA A 111 3.06 9.22 20.48
C ALA A 111 2.26 10.40 19.90
N ALA A 112 1.34 10.15 18.96
CA ALA A 112 0.47 11.19 18.42
C ALA A 112 -0.46 11.79 19.48
N LYS A 113 -1.05 10.93 20.34
CA LYS A 113 -1.89 11.38 21.46
C LYS A 113 -1.11 12.16 22.51
N SER A 114 0.05 11.67 22.93
CA SER A 114 0.86 12.35 23.95
C SER A 114 1.41 13.70 23.48
N ILE A 115 1.80 13.82 22.20
CA ILE A 115 2.19 15.10 21.60
C ILE A 115 0.99 16.06 21.57
N SER A 116 -0.20 15.58 21.21
CA SER A 116 -1.41 16.42 21.17
C SER A 116 -1.83 16.91 22.56
N GLU A 117 -1.79 16.04 23.58
CA GLU A 117 -2.18 16.39 24.95
C GLU A 117 -1.16 17.35 25.58
N SER A 118 0.13 17.04 25.51
CA SER A 118 1.19 17.92 26.05
C SER A 118 1.19 19.30 25.38
N PHE A 119 0.92 19.38 24.08
CA PHE A 119 0.82 20.65 23.36
C PHE A 119 -0.45 21.43 23.70
N ALA A 120 -1.58 20.74 23.91
CA ALA A 120 -2.80 21.38 24.40
C ALA A 120 -2.60 21.98 25.79
N ASP A 121 -1.94 21.23 26.70
CA ASP A 121 -1.59 21.70 28.04
C ASP A 121 -0.63 22.91 27.98
N GLU A 122 0.35 22.91 27.07
CA GLU A 122 1.28 24.03 26.88
C GLU A 122 0.56 25.28 26.34
N ILE A 123 -0.40 25.12 25.40
CA ILE A 123 -1.23 26.22 24.92
C ILE A 123 -2.12 26.79 26.04
N ASP A 124 -2.71 25.93 26.86
CA ASP A 124 -3.57 26.36 27.97
C ASP A 124 -2.75 27.05 29.08
N ALA A 125 -1.52 26.59 29.33
CA ALA A 125 -0.57 27.28 30.21
C ALA A 125 -0.20 28.66 29.66
N LEU A 126 0.11 28.77 28.36
CA LEU A 126 0.40 30.06 27.70
C LEU A 126 -0.79 31.02 27.74
N ARG A 127 -2.03 30.51 27.57
CA ARG A 127 -3.25 31.30 27.75
C ARG A 127 -3.39 31.78 29.20
N GLY A 128 -3.13 30.90 30.16
CA GLY A 128 -3.17 31.24 31.59
C GLY A 128 -2.18 32.34 31.96
N ASP A 129 -0.96 32.28 31.43
CA ASP A 129 0.07 33.29 31.72
C ASP A 129 -0.20 34.62 31.01
N ALA A 130 -0.71 34.61 29.77
CA ALA A 130 -1.15 35.82 29.09
C ALA A 130 -2.27 36.57 29.85
N ILE A 131 -3.20 35.83 30.46
CA ILE A 131 -4.27 36.41 31.29
C ILE A 131 -3.68 37.04 32.58
N LYS A 132 -2.68 36.40 33.21
CA LYS A 132 -2.03 36.94 34.41
C LYS A 132 -1.29 38.25 34.13
N ASP A 133 -0.69 38.38 32.95
CA ASP A 133 0.04 39.58 32.53
C ASP A 133 -0.89 40.73 32.08
N GLY A 134 -2.21 40.56 32.21
CA GLY A 134 -3.19 41.59 31.91
C GLY A 134 -3.43 41.82 30.42
N LEU A 135 -2.98 40.90 29.54
CA LEU A 135 -3.43 40.90 28.16
C LEU A 135 -4.91 40.49 28.13
N ASP A 136 -5.77 41.41 27.72
CA ASP A 136 -7.18 41.11 27.46
C ASP A 136 -7.26 40.16 26.24
N PRO A 137 -7.65 38.88 26.41
CA PRO A 137 -7.69 37.90 25.31
C PRO A 137 -8.65 38.32 24.17
N LYS A 138 -9.61 39.23 24.46
CA LYS A 138 -10.46 39.84 23.42
C LYS A 138 -9.71 40.87 22.58
N ALA A 139 -8.78 41.62 23.16
CA ALA A 139 -8.00 42.62 22.44
C ALA A 139 -6.96 41.98 21.51
N ALA A 140 -6.43 40.81 21.88
CA ALA A 140 -5.48 40.03 21.06
C ALA A 140 -6.16 39.20 19.95
N GLY A 141 -7.49 39.17 19.87
CA GLY A 141 -8.23 38.40 18.86
C GLY A 141 -8.19 36.87 19.06
N ILE A 142 -7.73 36.40 20.21
CA ILE A 142 -7.57 34.96 20.53
C ILE A 142 -8.94 34.31 20.81
N ASP A 143 -9.94 35.09 21.23
CA ASP A 143 -11.30 34.65 21.55
C ASP A 143 -12.12 34.16 20.33
N LYS A 144 -11.58 34.29 19.11
CA LYS A 144 -12.23 33.77 17.87
C LYS A 144 -11.86 32.33 17.52
N VAL A 145 -11.05 31.66 18.34
CA VAL A 145 -10.58 30.28 18.08
C VAL A 145 -11.31 29.25 18.97
N SER A 146 -12.45 29.61 19.58
CA SER A 146 -13.28 28.61 20.27
C SER A 146 -13.73 27.51 19.28
N PRO A 147 -13.53 26.21 19.60
CA PRO A 147 -13.96 25.09 18.76
C PRO A 147 -15.49 24.96 18.61
N THR A 148 -16.26 25.78 19.33
CA THR A 148 -17.71 25.81 19.30
C THR A 148 -18.22 26.63 18.11
N ALA A 149 -17.84 26.25 16.89
CA ALA A 149 -18.54 26.71 15.71
C ALA A 149 -19.86 25.93 15.62
N GLU A 150 -20.98 26.60 15.93
CA GLU A 150 -22.32 26.11 15.61
C GLU A 150 -22.36 25.76 14.12
N VAL A 151 -22.40 24.46 13.82
CA VAL A 151 -22.54 23.95 12.46
C VAL A 151 -23.89 24.44 11.92
N PRO A 152 -23.95 25.16 10.79
CA PRO A 152 -25.20 25.59 10.20
C PRO A 152 -26.03 24.36 9.84
N ALA A 153 -27.09 24.12 10.61
CA ALA A 153 -28.11 23.14 10.28
C ALA A 153 -28.97 23.72 9.15
N GLU A 154 -28.60 23.45 7.90
CA GLU A 154 -29.49 23.32 6.73
C GLU A 154 -28.67 23.32 5.43
N ALA A 155 -28.29 22.13 4.96
CA ALA A 155 -27.98 21.90 3.55
C ALA A 155 -28.91 20.78 3.06
N LYS A 156 -30.02 21.20 2.44
CA LYS A 156 -30.95 20.30 1.74
C LYS A 156 -30.23 19.69 0.53
N GLY A 157 -30.29 18.37 0.46
CA GLY A 157 -29.58 17.54 -0.49
C GLY A 157 -29.87 17.84 -1.96
N ASP A 158 -28.79 17.76 -2.73
CA ASP A 158 -28.84 17.54 -4.17
C ASP A 158 -28.60 16.04 -4.40
N GLU A 159 -29.60 15.36 -4.96
CA GLU A 159 -29.55 13.93 -5.28
C GLU A 159 -28.64 13.71 -6.51
N GLY A 160 -27.33 13.78 -6.29
CA GLY A 160 -26.32 13.40 -7.25
C GLY A 160 -26.25 11.87 -7.38
N ALA A 161 -26.51 11.37 -8.59
CA ALA A 161 -26.52 9.96 -8.94
C ALA A 161 -25.33 9.16 -8.35
N ALA A 162 -25.67 8.14 -7.56
CA ALA A 162 -24.73 7.20 -6.97
C ALA A 162 -23.90 6.49 -8.06
N GLN A 163 -22.65 6.90 -8.21
CA GLN A 163 -21.65 6.04 -8.83
C GLN A 163 -21.37 4.89 -7.85
N PRO A 164 -21.29 3.63 -8.33
CA PRO A 164 -20.93 2.51 -7.47
C PRO A 164 -19.53 2.75 -6.89
N GLU A 165 -19.45 2.94 -5.58
CA GLU A 165 -18.17 3.14 -4.88
C GLU A 165 -17.29 1.89 -5.07
N PRO A 166 -16.12 2.02 -5.72
CA PRO A 166 -15.26 0.88 -6.00
C PRO A 166 -14.47 0.50 -4.74
N GLY A 167 -14.59 -0.76 -4.31
CA GLY A 167 -13.59 -1.41 -3.45
C GLY A 167 -13.87 -1.47 -1.94
N MET A 168 -15.07 -1.88 -1.51
CA MET A 168 -15.29 -2.32 -0.13
C MET A 168 -14.89 -3.80 0.12
N GLU A 169 -14.25 -4.47 -0.84
CA GLU A 169 -13.76 -5.84 -0.65
C GLU A 169 -12.62 -5.87 0.38
N GLY A 170 -12.91 -6.44 1.55
CA GLY A 170 -11.97 -6.57 2.68
C GLY A 170 -12.45 -5.93 3.99
N LEU A 171 -13.48 -5.09 3.96
CA LEU A 171 -14.12 -4.57 5.17
C LEU A 171 -15.05 -5.63 5.78
N ASP A 172 -15.09 -5.69 7.11
CA ASP A 172 -16.02 -6.54 7.85
C ASP A 172 -17.46 -6.34 7.32
N PRO A 173 -18.22 -7.42 7.05
CA PRO A 173 -19.58 -7.34 6.53
C PRO A 173 -20.51 -6.45 7.36
N GLU A 174 -20.27 -6.27 8.66
CA GLU A 174 -21.03 -5.35 9.50
C GLU A 174 -20.70 -3.88 9.18
N VAL A 175 -19.44 -3.56 8.94
CA VAL A 175 -18.99 -2.20 8.57
C VAL A 175 -19.54 -1.82 7.19
N GLN A 176 -19.57 -2.76 6.25
CA GLN A 176 -20.20 -2.54 4.94
C GLN A 176 -21.70 -2.25 5.05
N LYS A 177 -22.41 -2.91 5.98
CA LYS A 177 -23.84 -2.63 6.25
C LYS A 177 -24.01 -1.27 6.91
N ALA A 178 -23.14 -0.91 7.86
CA ALA A 178 -23.17 0.39 8.52
C ALA A 178 -22.92 1.54 7.54
N LEU A 179 -21.94 1.40 6.64
CA LEU A 179 -21.62 2.41 5.61
C LEU A 179 -22.73 2.60 4.58
N LYS A 180 -23.69 1.66 4.45
CA LYS A 180 -24.88 1.84 3.60
C LYS A 180 -25.95 2.72 4.24
N ILE A 181 -25.89 2.96 5.56
CA ILE A 181 -26.84 3.81 6.27
C ILE A 181 -26.43 5.27 6.06
N PRO A 182 -27.27 6.12 5.43
CA PRO A 182 -26.91 7.51 5.15
C PRO A 182 -26.48 8.31 6.39
N ALA A 183 -27.12 8.05 7.54
CA ALA A 183 -26.77 8.69 8.80
C ALA A 183 -25.34 8.36 9.29
N VAL A 184 -24.84 7.16 8.99
CA VAL A 184 -23.46 6.77 9.34
C VAL A 184 -22.46 7.45 8.40
N LYS A 185 -22.79 7.57 7.10
CA LYS A 185 -21.97 8.35 6.16
C LYS A 185 -21.88 9.82 6.58
N GLU A 186 -23.02 10.45 6.88
CA GLU A 186 -23.05 11.85 7.33
C GLU A 186 -22.27 12.05 8.65
N ALA A 187 -22.40 11.12 9.60
CA ALA A 187 -21.62 11.16 10.83
C ALA A 187 -20.11 11.04 10.57
N LEU A 188 -19.69 10.10 9.73
CA LEU A 188 -18.29 9.94 9.34
C LEU A 188 -17.75 11.17 8.59
N GLU A 189 -18.51 11.70 7.64
CA GLU A 189 -18.14 12.93 6.91
C GLU A 189 -17.99 14.12 7.86
N ARG A 190 -18.87 14.24 8.86
CA ARG A 190 -18.77 15.27 9.89
C ARG A 190 -17.51 15.11 10.75
N GLU A 191 -17.18 13.90 11.18
CA GLU A 191 -15.96 13.60 11.94
C GLU A 191 -14.70 13.88 11.11
N PHE A 192 -14.66 13.47 9.84
CA PHE A 192 -13.55 13.78 8.94
C PHE A 192 -13.41 15.29 8.70
N ALA A 193 -14.51 16.00 8.49
CA ALA A 193 -14.50 17.45 8.34
C ALA A 193 -13.97 18.16 9.59
N GLN A 194 -14.34 17.69 10.79
CA GLN A 194 -13.81 18.20 12.05
C GLN A 194 -12.30 17.90 12.18
N ALA A 195 -11.87 16.69 11.86
CA ALA A 195 -10.45 16.32 11.90
C ALA A 195 -9.61 17.18 10.94
N ASP A 196 -10.11 17.42 9.72
CA ASP A 196 -9.42 18.27 8.74
C ASP A 196 -9.44 19.76 9.14
N GLN A 197 -10.50 20.21 9.80
CA GLN A 197 -10.56 21.55 10.40
C GLN A 197 -9.50 21.69 11.49
N VAL A 198 -9.35 20.72 12.39
CA VAL A 198 -8.31 20.72 13.44
C VAL A 198 -6.90 20.72 12.84
N LYS A 199 -6.64 19.90 11.81
CA LYS A 199 -5.35 19.91 11.10
C LYS A 199 -5.05 21.26 10.45
N THR A 200 -6.05 21.85 9.81
CA THR A 200 -5.91 23.15 9.16
C THR A 200 -5.66 24.24 10.19
N GLN A 201 -6.42 24.26 11.29
CA GLN A 201 -6.23 25.18 12.41
C GLN A 201 -4.84 25.02 13.02
N PHE A 202 -4.37 23.80 13.27
CA PHE A 202 -3.02 23.53 13.79
C PHE A 202 -1.93 24.09 12.87
N SER A 203 -2.07 23.91 11.55
CA SER A 203 -1.11 24.50 10.60
C SER A 203 -1.15 26.04 10.60
N GLN A 204 -2.33 26.64 10.81
CA GLN A 204 -2.49 28.09 10.91
C GLN A 204 -1.91 28.63 12.22
N THR A 205 -2.09 27.92 13.34
CA THR A 205 -1.54 28.32 14.64
C THR A 205 -0.03 28.21 14.66
N LEU A 206 0.57 27.16 14.06
CA LEU A 206 2.02 27.07 13.89
C LEU A 206 2.58 28.24 13.08
N ASN A 207 1.95 28.57 11.94
CA ASN A 207 2.36 29.71 11.12
C ASN A 207 2.20 31.05 11.87
N ALA A 208 1.14 31.22 12.66
CA ALA A 208 0.93 32.40 13.48
C ALA A 208 1.97 32.51 14.61
N ALA A 209 2.28 31.40 15.28
CA ALA A 209 3.29 31.33 16.33
C ALA A 209 4.69 31.63 15.79
N GLN A 210 5.02 31.14 14.59
CA GLN A 210 6.27 31.47 13.90
C GLN A 210 6.38 32.97 13.60
N ARG A 211 5.31 33.60 13.07
CA ARG A 211 5.29 35.05 12.82
C ARG A 211 5.40 35.85 14.11
N LEU A 212 4.74 35.42 15.17
CA LEU A 212 4.80 36.07 16.48
C LEU A 212 6.22 35.96 17.05
N ALA A 213 6.86 34.79 16.98
CA ALA A 213 8.25 34.59 17.40
C ALA A 213 9.22 35.47 16.60
N GLN A 214 9.01 35.62 15.29
CA GLN A 214 9.81 36.53 14.47
C GLN A 214 9.59 38.00 14.85
N ALA A 215 8.34 38.41 15.08
CA ALA A 215 8.00 39.77 15.50
C ALA A 215 8.61 40.11 16.86
N THR A 216 8.52 39.19 17.84
CA THR A 216 9.14 39.38 19.16
C THR A 216 10.67 39.41 19.07
N LEU A 217 11.29 38.62 18.19
CA LEU A 217 12.74 38.73 17.94
C LEU A 217 13.14 40.09 17.35
N LEU A 218 12.36 40.63 16.41
CA LEU A 218 12.62 41.95 15.84
C LEU A 218 12.45 43.09 16.86
N GLU A 219 11.44 42.98 17.74
CA GLU A 219 11.21 43.94 18.82
C GLU A 219 12.30 43.86 19.90
N LEU A 220 12.62 42.64 20.34
CA LEU A 220 13.65 42.39 21.35
C LEU A 220 15.05 42.60 20.81
N ALA A 221 15.31 42.56 19.51
CA ALA A 221 16.68 42.65 19.01
C ALA A 221 16.75 43.17 17.55
N PRO A 222 16.43 44.45 17.31
CA PRO A 222 16.45 45.00 15.95
C PRO A 222 17.83 44.93 15.30
N GLY A 223 18.91 44.93 16.09
CA GLY A 223 20.28 44.76 15.59
C GLY A 223 20.61 43.35 15.12
N LEU A 224 19.90 42.31 15.59
CA LEU A 224 20.11 40.92 15.14
C LEU A 224 19.47 40.64 13.78
N ALA A 225 18.48 41.44 13.37
CA ALA A 225 17.71 41.22 12.15
C ALA A 225 18.54 41.24 10.85
N HIS A 226 19.76 41.80 10.89
CA HIS A 226 20.62 41.95 9.71
C HIS A 226 21.92 41.15 9.83
N LEU A 227 22.13 40.48 10.97
CA LEU A 227 23.31 39.66 11.20
C LEU A 227 23.14 38.31 10.51
N GLN A 228 24.25 37.78 9.99
CA GLN A 228 24.23 36.42 9.48
C GLN A 228 24.13 35.41 10.65
N PRO A 229 23.64 34.18 10.42
CA PRO A 229 23.47 33.18 11.48
C PRO A 229 24.72 32.95 12.35
N HIS A 230 25.92 33.08 11.77
CA HIS A 230 27.19 32.91 12.48
C HIS A 230 27.61 34.11 13.36
N GLU A 231 26.98 35.27 13.18
CA GLU A 231 27.25 36.49 13.95
C GLU A 231 26.26 36.66 15.12
N ILE A 232 25.18 35.87 15.16
CA ILE A 232 24.15 35.93 16.21
C ILE A 232 24.74 35.51 17.57
N GLU A 233 25.56 34.47 17.61
CA GLU A 233 26.16 33.96 18.85
C GLU A 233 27.09 34.99 19.54
N PRO A 234 28.09 35.60 18.87
CA PRO A 234 28.90 36.64 19.50
C PRO A 234 28.08 37.89 19.87
N ALA A 235 27.08 38.26 19.06
CA ALA A 235 26.18 39.37 19.39
C ALA A 235 25.35 39.09 20.65
N LEU A 236 24.88 37.85 20.84
CA LEU A 236 24.19 37.42 22.06
C LEU A 236 25.11 37.42 23.28
N GLN A 237 26.38 37.03 23.14
CA GLN A 237 27.35 37.10 24.24
C GLN A 237 27.61 38.55 24.67
N GLN A 238 27.71 39.47 23.71
CA GLN A 238 27.85 40.90 24.00
C GLN A 238 26.58 41.47 24.64
N LEU A 239 25.41 41.04 24.17
CA LEU A 239 24.13 41.43 24.75
C LEU A 239 23.98 40.91 26.19
N ALA A 240 24.40 39.67 26.48
CA ALA A 240 24.33 39.10 27.81
C ALA A 240 25.19 39.86 28.84
N GLN A 241 26.28 40.51 28.40
CA GLN A 241 27.12 41.36 29.26
C GLN A 241 26.47 42.73 29.55
N THR A 242 25.65 43.23 28.62
CA THR A 242 25.05 44.58 28.72
C THR A 242 23.64 44.54 29.31
N ASP A 243 22.84 43.55 28.93
CA ASP A 243 21.47 43.32 29.38
C ASP A 243 21.17 41.81 29.44
N PRO A 244 21.44 41.15 30.59
CA PRO A 244 21.27 39.70 30.73
C PRO A 244 19.80 39.27 30.63
N GLY A 245 18.85 40.10 31.05
CA GLY A 245 17.42 39.77 30.99
C GLY A 245 16.93 39.71 29.54
N ARG A 246 17.33 40.69 28.72
CA ARG A 246 17.01 40.71 27.29
C ARG A 246 17.67 39.56 26.53
N ALA A 247 18.91 39.22 26.86
CA ALA A 247 19.59 38.06 26.27
C ALA A 247 18.84 36.75 26.57
N GLN A 248 18.39 36.54 27.81
CA GLN A 248 17.59 35.37 28.19
C GLN A 248 16.25 35.31 27.44
N ALA A 249 15.57 36.45 27.27
CA ALA A 249 14.31 36.53 26.52
C ALA A 249 14.49 36.18 25.03
N ILE A 250 15.63 36.57 24.43
CA ILE A 250 15.94 36.20 23.04
C ILE A 250 16.24 34.71 22.94
N VAL A 251 17.04 34.14 23.84
CA VAL A 251 17.35 32.71 23.86
C VAL A 251 16.07 31.86 23.99
N SER A 252 15.15 32.23 24.89
CA SER A 252 13.89 31.49 25.04
C SER A 252 12.95 31.62 23.83
N THR A 253 13.00 32.76 23.13
CA THR A 253 12.24 32.96 21.89
C THR A 253 12.85 32.18 20.73
N LEU A 254 14.17 32.10 20.65
CA LEU A 254 14.88 31.26 19.69
C LEU A 254 14.60 29.76 19.91
N ASP A 255 14.63 29.29 21.16
CA ASP A 255 14.30 27.89 21.48
C ASP A 255 12.86 27.54 21.05
N ARG A 256 11.90 28.43 21.35
CA ARG A 256 10.51 28.26 20.88
C ARG A 256 10.39 28.25 19.36
N ALA A 257 11.10 29.15 18.67
CA ALA A 257 11.10 29.18 17.21
C ALA A 257 11.68 27.89 16.61
N GLN A 258 12.75 27.35 17.19
CA GLN A 258 13.35 26.08 16.76
C GLN A 258 12.40 24.89 16.97
N ARG A 259 11.68 24.83 18.10
CA ARG A 259 10.66 23.80 18.33
C ARG A 259 9.52 23.87 17.31
N ILE A 260 9.05 25.08 16.98
CA ILE A 260 8.02 25.28 15.95
C ILE A 260 8.53 24.82 14.58
N GLU A 261 9.78 25.16 14.22
CA GLU A 261 10.39 24.74 12.96
C GLU A 261 10.52 23.21 12.88
N PHE A 262 10.98 22.56 13.94
CA PHE A 262 11.06 21.10 14.00
C PHE A 262 9.68 20.44 13.87
N ALA A 263 8.67 20.95 14.60
CA ALA A 263 7.30 20.45 14.51
C ALA A 263 6.72 20.64 13.09
N GLN A 264 7.00 21.78 12.45
CA GLN A 264 6.59 22.04 11.07
C GLN A 264 7.27 21.08 10.09
N GLN A 265 8.57 20.81 10.27
CA GLN A 265 9.31 19.86 9.44
C GLN A 265 8.74 18.45 9.59
N GLN A 266 8.50 17.99 10.82
CA GLN A 266 7.90 16.69 11.10
C GLN A 266 6.50 16.57 10.49
N GLN A 267 5.66 17.58 10.64
CA GLN A 267 4.32 17.60 10.04
C GLN A 267 4.39 17.54 8.51
N SER A 268 5.34 18.26 7.89
CA SER A 268 5.52 18.24 6.44
C SER A 268 5.96 16.87 5.93
N ALA A 269 6.84 16.18 6.65
CA ALA A 269 7.29 14.84 6.31
C ALA A 269 6.14 13.82 6.43
N ALA A 270 5.36 13.87 7.51
CA ALA A 270 4.19 13.02 7.70
C ALA A 270 3.14 13.25 6.60
N GLN A 271 2.89 14.51 6.21
CA GLN A 271 1.98 14.82 5.10
C GLN A 271 2.49 14.30 3.76
N GLN A 272 3.80 14.37 3.49
CA GLN A 272 4.39 13.82 2.27
C GLN A 272 4.25 12.30 2.22
N GLN A 273 4.51 11.61 3.32
CA GLN A 273 4.33 10.15 3.41
C GLN A 273 2.86 9.76 3.21
N ALA A 274 1.93 10.44 3.88
CA ALA A 274 0.50 10.19 3.72
C ALA A 274 0.05 10.42 2.26
N ARG A 275 0.54 11.47 1.59
CA ARG A 275 0.26 11.72 0.17
C ARG A 275 0.84 10.64 -0.73
N GLN A 276 2.06 10.15 -0.45
CA GLN A 276 2.66 9.06 -1.21
C GLN A 276 1.84 7.77 -1.07
N GLN A 277 1.43 7.41 0.14
CA GLN A 277 0.57 6.24 0.38
C GLN A 277 -0.79 6.37 -0.33
N GLN A 278 -1.42 7.55 -0.26
CA GLN A 278 -2.66 7.82 -0.98
C GLN A 278 -2.48 7.71 -2.50
N PHE A 279 -1.38 8.25 -3.03
CA PHE A 279 -1.04 8.15 -4.45
C PHE A 279 -0.83 6.70 -4.88
N GLU A 280 -0.11 5.91 -4.08
CA GLU A 280 0.12 4.49 -4.35
C GLU A 280 -1.17 3.68 -4.29
N ALA A 281 -2.02 3.92 -3.29
CA ALA A 281 -3.33 3.28 -3.17
C ALA A 281 -4.23 3.60 -4.37
N GLN A 282 -4.30 4.88 -4.77
CA GLN A 282 -5.05 5.29 -5.96
C GLN A 282 -4.47 4.68 -7.23
N ARG A 283 -3.14 4.60 -7.37
CA ARG A 283 -2.48 3.97 -8.50
C ARG A 283 -2.81 2.47 -8.59
N GLN A 284 -2.86 1.76 -7.46
CA GLN A 284 -3.28 0.37 -7.42
C GLN A 284 -4.75 0.21 -7.81
N GLN A 285 -5.64 1.07 -7.31
CA GLN A 285 -7.06 1.07 -7.68
C GLN A 285 -7.24 1.30 -9.19
N PHE A 286 -6.56 2.30 -9.74
CA PHE A 286 -6.60 2.57 -11.19
C PHE A 286 -5.99 1.45 -12.01
N SER A 287 -4.91 0.81 -11.55
CA SER A 287 -4.36 -0.37 -12.22
C SER A 287 -5.38 -1.49 -12.30
N ARG A 288 -6.11 -1.77 -11.21
CA ARG A 288 -7.15 -2.82 -11.20
C ARG A 288 -8.29 -2.48 -12.16
N GLN A 289 -8.79 -1.23 -12.12
CA GLN A 289 -9.85 -0.78 -13.03
C GLN A 289 -9.40 -0.76 -14.50
N ALA A 290 -8.13 -0.43 -14.76
CA ALA A 290 -7.59 -0.46 -16.11
C ALA A 290 -7.43 -1.89 -16.62
N ASP A 291 -6.97 -2.80 -15.77
CA ASP A 291 -6.90 -4.22 -16.09
C ASP A 291 -8.27 -4.80 -16.44
N GLU A 292 -9.32 -4.41 -15.70
CA GLU A 292 -10.70 -4.77 -16.00
C GLU A 292 -11.18 -4.16 -17.34
N ALA A 293 -10.90 -2.87 -17.58
CA ALA A 293 -11.32 -2.16 -18.78
C ALA A 293 -10.62 -2.64 -20.07
N LEU A 294 -9.37 -3.10 -19.97
CA LEU A 294 -8.61 -3.67 -21.09
C LEU A 294 -9.05 -5.10 -21.44
N GLY A 295 -9.80 -5.74 -20.54
CA GLY A 295 -10.26 -7.12 -20.69
C GLY A 295 -9.15 -8.15 -20.46
N PRO A 296 -9.41 -9.43 -20.78
CA PRO A 296 -8.46 -10.52 -20.56
C PRO A 296 -7.33 -10.48 -21.60
N MET A 297 -6.43 -9.50 -21.48
CA MET A 297 -5.15 -9.48 -22.19
C MET A 297 -4.10 -10.22 -21.38
N SER A 298 -3.28 -11.03 -22.06
CA SER A 298 -2.10 -11.61 -21.44
C SER A 298 -1.10 -10.54 -21.04
N ARG A 299 -0.27 -10.81 -20.01
CA ARG A 299 0.81 -9.90 -19.58
C ARG A 299 1.75 -9.55 -20.72
N ALA A 300 2.01 -10.49 -21.63
CA ALA A 300 2.84 -10.27 -22.82
C ALA A 300 2.22 -9.26 -23.79
N GLU A 301 0.92 -9.33 -24.04
CA GLU A 301 0.21 -8.37 -24.89
C GLU A 301 0.21 -6.97 -24.29
N LYS A 302 0.04 -6.86 -22.96
CA LYS A 302 0.13 -5.57 -22.25
C LYS A 302 1.52 -4.95 -22.37
N MET A 303 2.59 -5.74 -22.23
CA MET A 303 3.96 -5.25 -22.41
C MET A 303 4.22 -4.80 -23.85
N GLN A 304 3.78 -5.57 -24.85
CA GLN A 304 3.90 -5.15 -26.26
C GLN A 304 3.11 -3.88 -26.57
N MET A 305 1.93 -3.72 -25.96
CA MET A 305 1.13 -2.50 -26.11
C MET A 305 1.82 -1.30 -25.46
N ALA A 306 2.50 -1.50 -24.32
CA ALA A 306 3.29 -0.47 -23.68
C ALA A 306 4.50 -0.05 -24.53
N ASP A 307 5.22 -1.01 -25.12
CA ASP A 307 6.34 -0.71 -26.03
C ASP A 307 5.86 0.02 -27.30
N ASP A 308 4.76 -0.41 -27.89
CA ASP A 308 4.16 0.28 -29.04
C ASP A 308 3.64 1.68 -28.70
N LEU A 309 3.16 1.87 -27.48
CA LEU A 309 2.78 3.18 -26.98
C LEU A 309 4.02 4.08 -26.88
N VAL A 310 5.12 3.59 -26.31
CA VAL A 310 6.40 4.32 -26.25
C VAL A 310 6.84 4.74 -27.66
N ASP A 311 6.78 3.82 -28.63
CA ASP A 311 7.11 4.11 -30.03
C ASP A 311 6.14 5.12 -30.66
N TYR A 312 4.85 5.04 -30.31
CA TYR A 312 3.84 5.98 -30.78
C TYR A 312 4.08 7.38 -30.24
N VAL A 313 4.27 7.56 -28.93
CA VAL A 313 4.53 8.88 -28.33
C VAL A 313 5.91 9.41 -28.72
N GLY A 314 6.89 8.52 -28.96
CA GLY A 314 8.21 8.87 -29.49
C GLY A 314 8.15 9.61 -30.83
N LYS A 315 7.17 9.29 -31.69
CA LYS A 315 6.95 10.03 -32.95
C LYS A 315 6.52 11.49 -32.74
N TYR A 316 5.99 11.82 -31.56
CA TYR A 316 5.62 13.17 -31.16
C TYR A 316 6.69 13.87 -30.30
N GLY A 317 7.87 13.27 -30.15
CA GLY A 317 9.01 13.88 -29.47
C GLY A 317 9.08 13.66 -27.96
N VAL A 318 8.24 12.77 -27.39
CA VAL A 318 8.35 12.39 -25.98
C VAL A 318 9.29 11.21 -25.84
N SER A 319 10.35 11.35 -25.04
CA SER A 319 11.29 10.24 -24.80
C SER A 319 10.68 9.17 -23.89
N ARG A 320 11.20 7.94 -23.95
CA ARG A 320 10.79 6.85 -23.04
C ARG A 320 10.95 7.24 -21.57
N GLU A 321 12.07 7.89 -21.24
CA GLU A 321 12.39 8.34 -19.88
C GLU A 321 11.38 9.39 -19.39
N GLN A 322 11.03 10.35 -20.26
CA GLN A 322 10.03 11.36 -19.95
C GLN A 322 8.65 10.73 -19.76
N LEU A 323 8.28 9.76 -20.60
CA LEU A 323 7.01 9.05 -20.44
C LEU A 323 6.96 8.25 -19.12
N VAL A 324 8.03 7.55 -18.75
CA VAL A 324 8.11 6.82 -17.48
C VAL A 324 8.05 7.78 -16.29
N GLN A 325 8.75 8.92 -16.36
CA GLN A 325 8.69 9.94 -15.33
C GLN A 325 7.27 10.49 -15.18
N GLU A 326 6.62 10.85 -16.28
CA GLU A 326 5.24 11.34 -16.30
C GLU A 326 4.26 10.28 -15.79
N VAL A 327 4.41 9.00 -16.15
CA VAL A 327 3.54 7.93 -15.62
C VAL A 327 3.70 7.79 -14.10
N ASN A 328 4.89 8.04 -13.56
CA ASN A 328 5.15 7.95 -12.12
C ASN A 328 4.70 9.20 -11.35
N THR A 329 4.73 10.38 -11.96
CA THR A 329 4.35 11.65 -11.29
C THR A 329 2.91 12.07 -11.56
N ASN A 330 2.36 11.72 -12.72
CA ASN A 330 1.07 12.19 -13.19
C ASN A 330 0.00 11.11 -13.07
N LEU A 331 -0.89 11.29 -12.09
CA LEU A 331 -1.98 10.37 -11.84
C LEU A 331 -2.93 10.23 -13.04
N ALA A 332 -3.06 11.26 -13.89
CA ALA A 332 -3.96 11.23 -15.04
C ALA A 332 -3.56 10.18 -16.08
N LEU A 333 -2.26 9.86 -16.21
CA LEU A 333 -1.79 8.83 -17.13
C LEU A 333 -2.08 7.42 -16.62
N ASN A 334 -2.16 7.25 -15.29
CA ASN A 334 -2.57 5.98 -14.68
C ASN A 334 -4.09 5.78 -14.72
N HIS A 335 -4.87 6.82 -15.01
CA HIS A 335 -6.32 6.74 -15.03
C HIS A 335 -6.82 5.72 -16.08
N PRO A 336 -7.80 4.86 -15.76
CA PRO A 336 -8.25 3.79 -16.64
C PRO A 336 -8.77 4.29 -18.00
N ALA A 337 -9.43 5.45 -18.04
CA ALA A 337 -9.86 6.06 -19.29
C ALA A 337 -8.69 6.40 -20.22
N PHE A 338 -7.58 6.89 -19.67
CA PHE A 338 -6.38 7.17 -20.45
C PHE A 338 -5.72 5.89 -20.95
N GLN A 339 -5.60 4.88 -20.08
CA GLN A 339 -5.03 3.58 -20.47
C GLN A 339 -5.84 2.92 -21.59
N LYS A 340 -7.18 2.99 -21.52
CA LYS A 340 -8.06 2.50 -22.59
C LYS A 340 -7.88 3.28 -23.88
N MET A 341 -7.84 4.61 -23.81
CA MET A 341 -7.60 5.46 -24.97
C MET A 341 -6.24 5.17 -25.62
N ALA A 342 -5.19 4.99 -24.81
CA ALA A 342 -3.85 4.63 -25.26
C ALA A 342 -3.85 3.26 -25.95
N ALA A 343 -4.55 2.28 -25.36
CA ALA A 343 -4.72 0.96 -25.94
C ALA A 343 -5.43 0.99 -27.30
N ASP A 344 -6.51 1.77 -27.41
CA ASP A 344 -7.26 1.94 -28.65
C ASP A 344 -6.43 2.67 -29.72
N ALA A 345 -5.64 3.68 -29.33
CA ALA A 345 -4.71 4.37 -30.22
C ALA A 345 -3.63 3.42 -30.77
N VAL A 346 -3.03 2.58 -29.91
CA VAL A 346 -2.05 1.57 -30.34
C VAL A 346 -2.68 0.54 -31.26
N ARG A 347 -3.88 0.04 -30.94
CA ARG A 347 -4.63 -0.88 -31.82
C ARG A 347 -4.92 -0.25 -33.18
N TYR A 348 -5.34 1.01 -33.21
CA TYR A 348 -5.57 1.75 -34.43
C TYR A 348 -4.29 1.90 -35.26
N GLN A 349 -3.17 2.25 -34.62
CA GLN A 349 -1.87 2.33 -35.26
C GLN A 349 -1.43 0.98 -35.85
N ARG A 350 -1.64 -0.13 -35.12
CA ARG A 350 -1.38 -1.49 -35.62
C ARG A 350 -2.24 -1.82 -36.84
N MET A 351 -3.52 -1.44 -36.84
CA MET A 351 -4.40 -1.64 -37.99
C MET A 351 -3.96 -0.83 -39.21
N LEU A 352 -3.47 0.40 -39.01
CA LEU A 352 -2.94 1.23 -40.09
C LEU A 352 -1.63 0.68 -40.68
N ASN A 353 -0.76 0.14 -39.81
CA ASN A 353 0.53 -0.42 -40.21
C ASN A 353 0.44 -1.87 -40.71
N ALA A 354 -0.64 -2.59 -40.39
CA ALA A 354 -0.84 -3.95 -40.85
C ALA A 354 -0.83 -3.95 -42.39
N PRO A 355 -0.01 -4.82 -43.03
CA PRO A 355 0.04 -4.88 -44.49
C PRO A 355 -1.37 -5.18 -44.97
N LYS A 356 -1.96 -4.27 -45.76
CA LYS A 356 -3.31 -4.42 -46.30
C LYS A 356 -3.40 -5.83 -46.87
N ALA A 357 -4.18 -6.68 -46.22
CA ALA A 357 -4.38 -8.04 -46.67
C ALA A 357 -4.97 -7.91 -48.08
N VAL A 358 -4.12 -8.07 -49.09
CA VAL A 358 -4.57 -8.16 -50.46
C VAL A 358 -5.42 -9.40 -50.45
N VAL A 359 -6.74 -9.21 -50.36
CA VAL A 359 -7.70 -10.27 -50.62
C VAL A 359 -7.36 -10.70 -52.03
N LYS A 360 -6.53 -11.73 -52.13
CA LYS A 360 -6.32 -12.43 -53.37
C LYS A 360 -7.70 -13.00 -53.65
N HIS A 361 -8.49 -12.28 -54.43
CA HIS A 361 -9.63 -12.90 -55.06
C HIS A 361 -9.06 -14.16 -55.68
N ASP A 362 -9.59 -15.31 -55.25
CA ASP A 362 -9.39 -16.58 -55.93
C ASP A 362 -9.98 -16.39 -57.32
N LEU A 363 -9.19 -15.77 -58.19
CA LEU A 363 -9.44 -15.75 -59.61
C LEU A 363 -9.38 -17.22 -59.98
N PRO A 364 -10.50 -17.81 -60.46
CA PRO A 364 -10.54 -19.21 -60.79
C PRO A 364 -9.36 -19.50 -61.72
N PRO A 365 -8.61 -20.59 -61.47
CA PRO A 365 -7.39 -20.86 -62.21
C PRO A 365 -7.73 -20.86 -63.70
N VAL A 366 -7.17 -19.89 -64.43
CA VAL A 366 -7.35 -19.80 -65.87
C VAL A 366 -6.65 -21.02 -66.45
N GLN A 367 -7.43 -22.06 -66.75
CA GLN A 367 -6.95 -23.25 -67.44
C GLN A 367 -6.41 -22.83 -68.79
N ARG A 368 -5.09 -22.86 -68.94
CA ARG A 368 -4.46 -22.68 -70.25
C ARG A 368 -4.72 -23.94 -71.08
N PRO A 369 -5.40 -23.84 -72.23
CA PRO A 369 -5.56 -24.99 -73.12
C PRO A 369 -4.17 -25.47 -73.55
N GLY A 370 -3.84 -26.75 -73.32
CA GLY A 370 -2.71 -27.41 -73.97
C GLY A 370 -1.53 -27.87 -73.10
N THR A 371 -1.51 -27.63 -71.79
CA THR A 371 -0.55 -28.33 -70.91
C THR A 371 -1.19 -29.58 -70.35
N ALA A 372 -0.82 -30.74 -70.89
CA ALA A 372 -1.21 -32.04 -70.35
C ALA A 372 -0.69 -32.16 -68.91
N GLN A 373 -1.56 -31.89 -67.95
CA GLN A 373 -1.29 -32.06 -66.53
C GLN A 373 -1.20 -33.57 -66.27
N ARG A 374 0.04 -34.09 -66.26
CA ARG A 374 0.30 -35.46 -65.79
C ARG A 374 -0.26 -35.56 -64.37
N SER A 375 -1.36 -36.28 -64.23
CA SER A 375 -1.88 -36.72 -62.95
C SER A 375 -0.83 -37.61 -62.28
N SER A 376 0.02 -37.04 -61.43
CA SER A 376 0.81 -37.80 -60.48
C SER A 376 -0.18 -38.54 -59.58
N ARG A 377 -0.26 -39.86 -59.76
CA ARG A 377 -1.03 -40.76 -58.89
C ARG A 377 -0.59 -40.51 -57.45
N SER A 378 -1.50 -39.94 -56.66
CA SER A 378 -1.69 -40.04 -55.22
C SER A 378 -0.49 -40.49 -54.36
N GLU A 379 0.63 -39.78 -54.42
CA GLU A 379 1.47 -39.66 -53.24
C GLU A 379 0.91 -38.48 -52.46
N VAL A 380 0.03 -38.79 -51.51
CA VAL A 380 -0.33 -37.83 -50.46
C VAL A 380 0.97 -37.56 -49.71
N SER A 381 1.67 -36.49 -50.08
CA SER A 381 2.98 -36.19 -49.52
C SER A 381 2.85 -36.06 -48.01
N ALA A 382 3.73 -36.75 -47.27
CA ALA A 382 3.74 -36.73 -45.82
C ALA A 382 3.76 -35.30 -45.27
N ASP A 383 4.46 -34.40 -45.98
CA ASP A 383 4.53 -32.97 -45.67
C ASP A 383 3.17 -32.26 -45.70
N ALA A 384 2.28 -32.63 -46.62
CA ALA A 384 0.93 -32.06 -46.69
C ALA A 384 0.04 -32.56 -45.54
N LEU A 385 0.21 -33.81 -45.10
CA LEU A 385 -0.46 -34.35 -43.92
C LEU A 385 0.10 -33.74 -42.63
N GLU A 386 1.40 -33.45 -42.56
CA GLU A 386 2.05 -32.86 -41.39
C GLU A 386 1.59 -31.42 -41.14
N ARG A 387 1.41 -30.61 -42.20
CA ARG A 387 0.81 -29.26 -42.10
C ARG A 387 -0.66 -29.29 -41.70
N ARG A 388 -1.40 -30.32 -42.10
CA ARG A 388 -2.80 -30.49 -41.70
C ARG A 388 -2.92 -31.01 -40.27
N PHE A 389 -1.96 -31.83 -39.84
CA PHE A 389 -1.90 -32.34 -38.47
C PHE A 389 -1.60 -31.21 -37.47
N SER A 390 -0.70 -30.28 -37.79
CA SER A 390 -0.36 -29.16 -36.91
C SER A 390 -1.49 -28.14 -36.73
N SER A 391 -2.46 -28.11 -37.64
CA SER A 391 -3.61 -27.18 -37.60
C SER A 391 -4.93 -27.83 -37.18
N ALA A 392 -4.98 -29.17 -37.05
CA ALA A 392 -6.18 -29.89 -36.65
C ALA A 392 -6.22 -30.14 -35.13
N THR A 393 -7.41 -30.06 -34.54
CA THR A 393 -7.68 -30.38 -33.12
C THR A 393 -8.75 -31.48 -33.00
N GLY A 394 -8.71 -32.23 -31.89
CA GLY A 394 -9.69 -33.28 -31.57
C GLY A 394 -9.59 -34.52 -32.47
N ASP A 395 -10.73 -35.16 -32.78
CA ASP A 395 -10.79 -36.44 -33.51
C ASP A 395 -10.14 -36.40 -34.90
N ASN A 396 -10.14 -35.23 -35.55
CA ASN A 396 -9.48 -35.05 -36.84
C ASN A 396 -7.96 -35.15 -36.75
N GLN A 397 -7.38 -34.72 -35.62
CA GLN A 397 -5.95 -34.82 -35.38
C GLN A 397 -5.51 -36.28 -35.25
N ILE A 398 -6.34 -37.12 -34.60
CA ILE A 398 -6.09 -38.56 -34.43
C ILE A 398 -6.14 -39.28 -35.79
N ARG A 399 -7.13 -38.98 -36.63
CA ARG A 399 -7.22 -39.55 -37.99
C ARG A 399 -6.04 -39.15 -38.88
N LEU A 400 -5.60 -37.90 -38.77
CA LEU A 400 -4.44 -37.41 -39.51
C LEU A 400 -3.13 -38.04 -39.02
N ALA A 401 -2.99 -38.29 -37.71
CA ALA A 401 -1.85 -39.03 -37.16
C ALA A 401 -1.78 -40.46 -37.71
N ALA A 402 -2.91 -41.17 -37.77
CA ALA A 402 -3.00 -42.51 -38.34
C ALA A 402 -2.59 -42.52 -39.83
N ALA A 403 -3.12 -41.57 -40.63
CA ALA A 403 -2.76 -41.45 -42.04
C ALA A 403 -1.27 -41.10 -42.25
N LEU A 404 -0.70 -40.25 -41.38
CA LEU A 404 0.70 -39.85 -41.45
C LEU A 404 1.65 -41.00 -41.07
N THR A 405 1.28 -41.82 -40.07
CA THR A 405 2.06 -43.02 -39.73
C THR A 405 2.01 -44.08 -40.83
N GLU A 406 0.85 -44.28 -41.46
CA GLU A 406 0.70 -45.19 -42.59
C GLU A 406 1.51 -44.72 -43.80
N ALA A 407 1.45 -43.43 -44.13
CA ALA A 407 2.24 -42.82 -45.21
C ALA A 407 3.76 -42.93 -44.95
N ARG A 408 4.22 -42.74 -43.70
CA ARG A 408 5.64 -42.94 -43.33
C ARG A 408 6.06 -44.40 -43.40
N ARG A 409 5.15 -45.35 -43.11
CA ARG A 409 5.42 -46.79 -43.17
C ARG A 409 5.51 -47.28 -44.61
N SER A 410 4.63 -46.81 -45.50
CA SER A 410 4.70 -47.12 -46.93
C SER A 410 5.96 -46.56 -47.57
N ALA A 411 6.38 -45.34 -47.19
CA ALA A 411 7.62 -44.72 -47.68
C ALA A 411 8.90 -45.41 -47.18
N ARG A 412 8.82 -46.22 -46.12
CA ARG A 412 9.97 -46.98 -45.58
C ARG A 412 10.11 -48.37 -46.20
N ASN A 413 9.03 -48.88 -46.79
CA ASN A 413 8.92 -50.25 -47.31
C ASN A 413 8.93 -50.31 -48.86
N GLY A 414 8.81 -49.18 -49.55
CA GLY A 414 9.05 -49.04 -50.98
C GLY A 414 10.40 -48.40 -51.22
#